data_AF-A0AAW2TIH7-F1
#
_entry.id   AF-A0AAW2TIH7-F1
#
_cell.length_a   1.000
_cell.length_b   1.000
_cell.length_c   1.000
_cell.angle_alpha   90.00
_cell.angle_beta   90.00
_cell.angle_gamma   90.00
#
_symmetry.space_group_name_H-M   'P 1'
#
loop_
_entity.id
_entity.type
_entity.pdbx_description
1 polymer ?
#
loop_
_entity_poly.entity_id
_entity_poly.type
_entity_poly.pdbx_seq_one_letter_code
_entity_poly.pdbx_strand_id
1 'polypeptide(L)'
;MVARRLASSLASTLARQGELWFLIWKSETPPRVRMFMWRLCKGALPILDNLGRRKPGIDTLCPICGDHIETVKHTFLLCPFARQIWALSCIPWRNISCWHHGIEEWILQVMREISSVDIARFFTLCWVIWQKRCQKLMENQLMDPMNT
;
A
#
# COMPACT_ATOMS: atom_id res chain seq x y z
N MET A 1 -10.90 -2.17 -36.39
CA MET A 1 -10.99 -3.16 -35.28
C MET A 1 -10.19 -2.76 -34.04
N VAL A 2 -9.03 -2.10 -34.17
CA VAL A 2 -8.17 -1.65 -33.04
C VAL A 2 -8.84 -0.59 -32.15
N ALA A 3 -9.47 0.44 -32.72
CA ALA A 3 -10.10 1.53 -31.94
C ALA A 3 -11.23 1.06 -31.00
N ARG A 4 -12.03 0.06 -31.41
CA ARG A 4 -13.09 -0.53 -30.56
C ARG A 4 -12.52 -1.34 -29.38
N ARG A 5 -11.34 -1.96 -29.55
CA ARG A 5 -10.64 -2.68 -28.47
C ARG A 5 -10.00 -1.72 -27.47
N LEU A 6 -9.47 -0.59 -27.93
CA LEU A 6 -8.94 0.46 -27.04
C LEU A 6 -10.05 1.12 -26.22
N ALA A 7 -11.19 1.43 -26.83
CA ALA A 7 -12.34 2.02 -26.12
C ALA A 7 -12.93 1.10 -25.04
N SER A 8 -13.01 -0.21 -25.30
CA SER A 8 -13.48 -1.19 -24.30
C SER A 8 -12.50 -1.40 -23.15
N SER A 9 -11.18 -1.34 -23.41
CA SER A 9 -10.13 -1.39 -22.39
C SER A 9 -10.12 -0.15 -21.49
N LEU A 10 -10.35 1.03 -22.05
CA LEU A 10 -10.47 2.27 -21.27
C LEU A 10 -11.73 2.26 -20.40
N ALA A 11 -12.86 1.82 -20.94
CA ALA A 11 -14.12 1.72 -20.19
C ALA A 11 -14.00 0.76 -18.99
N SER A 12 -13.38 -0.41 -19.18
CA SER A 12 -13.16 -1.37 -18.08
C SER A 12 -12.21 -0.81 -17.01
N THR A 13 -11.18 -0.09 -17.42
CA THR A 13 -10.25 0.59 -16.51
C THR A 13 -10.95 1.67 -15.68
N LEU A 14 -11.77 2.51 -16.30
CA LEU A 14 -12.53 3.55 -15.62
C LEU A 14 -13.58 2.98 -14.66
N ALA A 15 -14.28 1.93 -15.07
CA ALA A 15 -15.24 1.24 -14.20
C ALA A 15 -14.56 0.68 -12.94
N ARG A 16 -13.39 0.04 -13.12
CA ARG A 16 -12.59 -0.50 -12.03
C ARG A 16 -12.09 0.58 -11.07
N GLN A 17 -11.63 1.70 -11.60
CA GLN A 17 -11.24 2.85 -10.78
C GLN A 17 -12.43 3.41 -10.01
N GLY A 18 -13.59 3.55 -10.67
CA GLY A 18 -14.83 3.99 -10.03
C GLY A 18 -15.24 3.10 -8.85
N GLU A 19 -15.19 1.78 -9.03
CA GLU A 19 -15.45 0.80 -7.97
C GLU A 19 -14.46 0.94 -6.80
N LEU A 20 -13.16 1.02 -7.09
CA LEU A 20 -12.12 1.20 -6.08
C LEU A 20 -12.36 2.45 -5.23
N TRP A 21 -12.62 3.60 -5.88
CA TRP A 21 -12.86 4.85 -5.15
C TRP A 21 -14.15 4.78 -4.35
N PHE A 22 -15.23 4.25 -4.93
CA PHE A 22 -16.49 4.06 -4.23
C PHE A 22 -16.30 3.26 -2.94
N LEU A 23 -15.58 2.14 -3.00
CA LEU A 23 -15.36 1.30 -1.84
C LEU A 23 -14.43 1.96 -0.80
N ILE A 24 -13.37 2.67 -1.24
CA ILE A 24 -12.49 3.42 -0.33
C ILE A 24 -13.31 4.46 0.45
N TRP A 25 -14.13 5.25 -0.25
CA TRP A 25 -14.89 6.33 0.35
C TRP A 25 -16.08 5.85 1.18
N LYS A 26 -16.68 4.70 0.84
CA LYS A 26 -17.77 4.06 1.59
C LYS A 26 -17.30 3.31 2.84
N SER A 27 -16.01 2.98 2.95
CA SER A 27 -15.49 2.22 4.09
C SER A 27 -15.75 2.90 5.45
N GLU A 28 -16.06 2.08 6.46
CA GLU A 28 -16.26 2.50 7.86
C GLU A 28 -14.91 2.75 8.57
N THR A 29 -14.09 3.62 7.99
CA THR A 29 -12.79 4.01 8.55
C THR A 29 -12.71 5.52 8.80
N PRO A 30 -11.83 6.00 9.69
CA PRO A 30 -11.62 7.43 9.87
C PRO A 30 -11.21 8.12 8.56
N PRO A 31 -11.57 9.41 8.33
CA PRO A 31 -11.22 10.15 7.11
C PRO A 31 -9.73 10.11 6.75
N ARG A 32 -8.84 10.14 7.76
CA ARG A 32 -7.39 10.02 7.57
C ARG A 32 -6.95 8.69 6.93
N VAL A 33 -7.63 7.60 7.27
CA VAL A 33 -7.34 6.26 6.73
C VAL A 33 -7.80 6.20 5.27
N ARG A 34 -8.99 6.71 4.95
CA ARG A 34 -9.46 6.81 3.56
C ARG A 34 -8.54 7.65 2.69
N MET A 35 -8.11 8.81 3.18
CA MET A 35 -7.15 9.67 2.50
C MET A 35 -5.80 8.97 2.28
N PHE A 36 -5.33 8.23 3.28
CA PHE A 36 -4.13 7.40 3.14
C PHE A 36 -4.28 6.32 2.07
N MET A 37 -5.38 5.57 2.07
CA MET A 37 -5.62 4.53 1.06
C MET A 37 -5.66 5.13 -0.34
N TRP A 38 -6.28 6.31 -0.51
CA TRP A 38 -6.24 7.04 -1.77
C TRP A 38 -4.80 7.38 -2.19
N ARG A 39 -3.97 7.91 -1.29
CA ARG A 39 -2.55 8.19 -1.57
C ARG A 39 -1.75 6.93 -1.93
N LEU A 40 -2.01 5.83 -1.24
CA LEU A 40 -1.41 4.52 -1.53
C LEU A 40 -1.74 4.07 -2.95
N CYS A 41 -3.02 4.07 -3.33
CA CYS A 41 -3.46 3.70 -4.67
C CYS A 41 -2.87 4.60 -5.75
N LYS A 42 -2.75 5.92 -5.47
CA LYS A 42 -2.13 6.89 -6.39
C LYS A 42 -0.60 6.86 -6.43
N GLY A 43 0.06 5.95 -5.68
CA GLY A 43 1.51 5.90 -5.62
C GLY A 43 2.15 7.17 -5.03
N ALA A 44 1.38 7.93 -4.24
CA ALA A 44 1.78 9.22 -3.69
C ALA A 44 2.44 9.10 -2.31
N LEU A 45 2.74 7.88 -1.85
CA LEU A 45 3.48 7.67 -0.60
C LEU A 45 5.00 7.84 -0.83
N PRO A 46 5.73 8.44 0.14
CA PRO A 46 7.18 8.62 0.08
C PRO A 46 7.93 7.30 0.40
N ILE A 47 7.81 6.35 -0.50
CA ILE A 47 8.53 5.07 -0.49
C ILE A 47 9.99 5.32 -0.93
N LEU A 48 10.97 4.73 -0.22
CA LEU A 48 12.38 5.08 -0.43
C LEU A 48 12.90 4.69 -1.82
N ASP A 49 12.45 3.59 -2.42
CA ASP A 49 12.78 3.25 -3.82
C ASP A 49 12.38 4.38 -4.79
N ASN A 50 11.18 4.95 -4.61
CA ASN A 50 10.73 6.07 -5.43
C ASN A 50 11.55 7.34 -5.17
N LEU A 51 12.00 7.56 -3.94
CA LEU A 51 12.82 8.71 -3.57
C LEU A 51 14.25 8.59 -4.10
N GLY A 52 14.88 7.42 -3.99
CA GLY A 52 16.24 7.15 -4.48
C GLY A 52 16.37 7.34 -5.98
N ARG A 53 15.30 7.06 -6.75
CA ARG A 53 15.26 7.37 -8.19
C ARG A 53 15.28 8.86 -8.51
N ARG A 54 14.78 9.70 -7.60
CA ARG A 54 14.70 11.17 -7.78
C ARG A 54 15.89 11.90 -7.16
N LYS A 55 16.46 11.36 -6.08
CA LYS A 55 17.59 11.91 -5.35
C LYS A 55 18.65 10.83 -5.14
N PRO A 56 19.75 10.86 -5.92
CA PRO A 56 20.88 9.96 -5.72
C PRO A 56 21.45 10.05 -4.30
N GLY A 57 21.94 8.93 -3.77
CA GLY A 57 22.56 8.86 -2.44
C GLY A 57 21.60 8.61 -1.27
N ILE A 58 20.29 8.44 -1.52
CA ILE A 58 19.35 7.96 -0.49
C ILE A 58 19.52 6.45 -0.32
N ASP A 59 19.66 5.99 0.93
CA ASP A 59 19.51 4.58 1.27
C ASP A 59 18.05 4.14 1.01
N THR A 60 17.91 3.13 0.16
CA THR A 60 16.60 2.62 -0.27
C THR A 60 16.13 1.40 0.51
N LEU A 61 16.91 0.92 1.48
CA LEU A 61 16.54 -0.22 2.31
C LEU A 61 15.31 0.09 3.17
N CYS A 62 14.49 -0.93 3.41
CA CYS A 62 13.32 -0.82 4.27
C CYS A 62 13.77 -0.43 5.68
N PRO A 63 13.26 0.69 6.26
CA PRO A 63 13.72 1.17 7.55
C PRO A 63 13.34 0.23 8.70
N ILE A 64 12.38 -0.68 8.49
CA ILE A 64 11.94 -1.65 9.48
C ILE A 64 12.86 -2.86 9.52
N CYS A 65 13.09 -3.54 8.38
CA CYS A 65 13.86 -4.79 8.36
C CYS A 65 15.31 -4.62 7.94
N GLY A 66 15.68 -3.55 7.22
CA GLY A 66 17.04 -3.33 6.73
C GLY A 66 17.51 -4.26 5.60
N ASP A 67 16.75 -5.30 5.26
CA ASP A 67 17.26 -6.38 4.40
C ASP A 67 16.94 -6.22 2.90
N HIS A 68 15.93 -5.43 2.56
CA HIS A 68 15.41 -5.33 1.19
C HIS A 68 15.08 -3.90 0.82
N ILE A 69 15.16 -3.58 -0.47
CA ILE A 69 14.71 -2.29 -1.02
C ILE A 69 13.24 -2.06 -0.66
N GLU A 70 12.96 -0.89 -0.11
CA GLU A 70 11.63 -0.46 0.25
C GLU A 70 10.81 -0.13 -0.99
N THR A 71 10.05 -1.13 -1.45
CA THR A 71 8.99 -0.96 -2.43
C THR A 71 7.63 -0.91 -1.73
N VAL A 72 6.59 -0.48 -2.44
CA VAL A 72 5.19 -0.56 -1.94
C VAL A 72 4.84 -2.01 -1.58
N LYS A 73 5.12 -2.96 -2.47
CA LYS A 73 4.87 -4.39 -2.24
C LYS A 73 5.67 -4.93 -1.06
N HIS A 74 6.94 -4.52 -0.91
CA HIS A 74 7.72 -4.92 0.26
C HIS A 74 7.10 -4.38 1.55
N THR A 75 6.85 -3.06 1.60
CA THR A 75 6.31 -2.37 2.79
C THR A 75 5.01 -3.00 3.29
N PHE A 76 4.06 -3.29 2.38
CA PHE A 76 2.72 -3.74 2.77
C PHE A 76 2.52 -5.26 2.74
N LEU A 77 3.42 -6.04 2.14
CA LEU A 77 3.22 -7.49 1.99
C LEU A 77 4.44 -8.34 2.34
N LEU A 78 5.63 -8.00 1.82
CA LEU A 78 6.79 -8.90 1.93
C LEU A 78 7.65 -8.67 3.17
N CYS A 79 7.61 -7.46 3.73
CA CYS A 79 8.35 -7.11 4.94
C CYS A 79 7.96 -8.07 6.07
N PRO A 80 8.92 -8.67 6.80
CA PRO A 80 8.62 -9.58 7.90
C PRO A 80 7.64 -9.00 8.92
N PHE A 81 7.76 -7.71 9.21
CA PHE A 81 6.83 -6.98 10.08
C PHE A 81 5.40 -6.94 9.53
N ALA A 82 5.22 -6.63 8.24
CA ALA A 82 3.92 -6.65 7.61
C ALA A 82 3.31 -8.06 7.61
N ARG A 83 4.11 -9.09 7.34
CA ARG A 83 3.67 -10.50 7.38
C ARG A 83 3.18 -10.90 8.77
N GLN A 84 3.85 -10.46 9.83
CA GLN A 84 3.41 -10.68 11.20
C GLN A 84 2.06 -9.99 11.48
N ILE A 85 1.89 -8.74 11.05
CA ILE A 85 0.61 -8.03 11.18
C ILE A 85 -0.51 -8.80 10.48
N TRP A 86 -0.28 -9.26 9.25
CA TRP A 86 -1.30 -10.02 8.52
C TRP A 86 -1.62 -11.36 9.17
N ALA A 87 -0.62 -12.08 9.68
CA ALA A 87 -0.82 -13.33 10.41
C ALA A 87 -1.70 -13.15 11.66
N LEU A 88 -1.63 -11.97 12.31
CA LEU A 88 -2.41 -11.63 13.50
C LEU A 88 -3.77 -10.98 13.18
N SER A 89 -4.05 -10.67 11.92
CA SER A 89 -5.20 -9.84 11.51
C SER A 89 -6.56 -10.55 11.45
N CYS A 90 -6.58 -11.87 11.59
CA CYS A 90 -7.73 -12.74 11.29
C CYS A 90 -8.22 -12.71 9.82
N ILE A 91 -7.63 -11.88 8.94
CA ILE A 91 -7.90 -11.91 7.50
C ILE A 91 -7.11 -13.09 6.91
N PRO A 92 -7.74 -14.02 6.17
CA PRO A 92 -7.02 -15.18 5.66
C PRO A 92 -5.91 -14.76 4.70
N TRP A 93 -4.70 -15.29 4.90
CA TRP A 93 -3.52 -14.90 4.13
C TRP A 93 -3.71 -15.02 2.61
N ARG A 94 -4.48 -16.03 2.16
CA ARG A 94 -4.81 -16.25 0.74
C ARG A 94 -5.46 -15.03 0.07
N ASN A 95 -6.21 -14.23 0.83
CA ASN A 95 -6.90 -13.05 0.33
C ASN A 95 -5.94 -11.86 0.13
N ILE A 96 -4.78 -11.88 0.79
CA ILE A 96 -3.82 -10.77 0.81
C ILE A 96 -2.56 -11.11 -0.02
N SER A 97 -2.17 -12.38 -0.08
CA SER A 97 -0.88 -12.82 -0.63
C SER A 97 -0.72 -12.67 -2.14
N CYS A 98 -1.83 -12.63 -2.87
CA CYS A 98 -1.85 -12.66 -4.33
C CYS A 98 -1.64 -11.25 -4.94
N TRP A 99 -0.40 -10.76 -4.87
CA TRP A 99 -0.02 -9.48 -5.47
C TRP A 99 0.71 -9.68 -6.80
N HIS A 100 -0.05 -9.85 -7.88
CA HIS A 100 0.46 -10.07 -9.24
C HIS A 100 0.47 -8.80 -10.11
N HIS A 101 -0.34 -7.80 -9.76
CA HIS A 101 -0.56 -6.60 -10.56
C HIS A 101 -0.19 -5.32 -9.80
N GLY A 102 -0.68 -4.17 -10.26
CA GLY A 102 -0.52 -2.89 -9.59
C GLY A 102 -1.22 -2.85 -8.22
N ILE A 103 -0.92 -1.80 -7.47
CA ILE A 103 -1.49 -1.58 -6.13
C ILE A 103 -3.02 -1.45 -6.17
N GLU A 104 -3.57 -0.79 -7.18
CA GLU A 104 -5.02 -0.59 -7.35
C GLU A 104 -5.75 -1.92 -7.57
N GLU A 105 -5.21 -2.78 -8.44
CA GLU A 105 -5.73 -4.12 -8.70
C GLU A 105 -5.66 -5.01 -7.46
N TRP A 106 -4.53 -5.00 -6.76
CA TRP A 106 -4.35 -5.82 -5.56
C TRP A 106 -5.33 -5.40 -4.45
N ILE A 107 -5.46 -4.10 -4.17
CA ILE A 107 -6.42 -3.61 -3.16
C ILE A 107 -7.84 -4.00 -3.54
N LEU A 108 -8.22 -3.79 -4.80
CA LEU A 108 -9.57 -4.12 -5.24
C LEU A 108 -9.86 -5.62 -5.16
N GLN A 109 -8.88 -6.47 -5.49
CA GLN A 109 -9.00 -7.92 -5.33
C GLN A 109 -9.24 -8.29 -3.86
N VAL A 110 -8.39 -7.80 -2.95
CA VAL A 110 -8.54 -8.05 -1.50
C VAL A 110 -9.94 -7.67 -1.04
N MET A 111 -10.43 -6.49 -1.43
CA MET A 111 -11.73 -5.97 -1.02
C MET A 111 -12.92 -6.77 -1.56
N ARG A 112 -12.78 -7.43 -2.71
CA ARG A 112 -13.82 -8.30 -3.28
C ARG A 112 -13.90 -9.66 -2.58
N GLU A 113 -12.85 -10.07 -1.88
CA GLU A 113 -12.76 -11.39 -1.27
C GLU A 113 -12.97 -11.38 0.26
N ILE A 114 -13.19 -10.20 0.87
CA ILE A 114 -13.37 -10.04 2.32
C ILE A 114 -14.66 -9.29 2.67
N SER A 115 -15.12 -9.41 3.91
CA SER A 115 -16.33 -8.73 4.38
C SER A 115 -16.13 -7.22 4.52
N SER A 116 -17.21 -6.43 4.59
CA SER A 116 -17.12 -4.97 4.82
C SER A 116 -16.39 -4.61 6.13
N VAL A 117 -16.58 -5.40 7.18
CA VAL A 117 -15.86 -5.25 8.46
C VAL A 117 -14.37 -5.52 8.27
N ASP A 118 -14.03 -6.55 7.49
CA ASP A 118 -12.64 -6.85 7.16
C ASP A 118 -12.00 -5.81 6.25
N ILE A 119 -12.75 -5.13 5.38
CA ILE A 119 -12.24 -3.99 4.59
C ILE A 119 -11.77 -2.87 5.53
N ALA A 120 -12.59 -2.51 6.52
CA ALA A 120 -12.21 -1.48 7.48
C ALA A 120 -10.97 -1.88 8.29
N ARG A 121 -10.90 -3.15 8.70
CA ARG A 121 -9.72 -3.73 9.35
C ARG A 121 -8.48 -3.70 8.44
N PHE A 122 -8.60 -4.17 7.20
CA PHE A 122 -7.54 -4.20 6.20
C PHE A 122 -6.94 -2.81 5.96
N PHE A 123 -7.78 -1.79 5.74
CA PHE A 123 -7.33 -0.41 5.57
C PHE A 123 -6.62 0.14 6.80
N THR A 124 -7.16 -0.15 7.98
CA THR A 124 -6.56 0.27 9.25
C THR A 124 -5.20 -0.39 9.44
N LEU A 125 -5.03 -1.66 9.06
CA LEU A 125 -3.75 -2.37 9.15
C LEU A 125 -2.72 -1.85 8.16
N CYS A 126 -3.12 -1.57 6.91
CA CYS A 126 -2.26 -0.86 5.96
C CYS A 126 -1.78 0.48 6.54
N TRP A 127 -2.69 1.25 7.14
CA TRP A 127 -2.33 2.51 7.81
C TRP A 127 -1.35 2.31 8.96
N VAL A 128 -1.57 1.32 9.84
CA VAL A 128 -0.68 1.01 10.97
C VAL A 128 0.71 0.59 10.49
N ILE A 129 0.80 -0.26 9.46
CA ILE A 129 2.07 -0.66 8.84
C ILE A 129 2.84 0.60 8.39
N TRP A 130 2.16 1.49 7.67
CA TRP A 130 2.75 2.73 7.20
C TRP A 130 3.20 3.67 8.33
N GLN A 131 2.37 3.83 9.37
CA GLN A 131 2.73 4.65 10.52
C GLN A 131 3.97 4.13 11.23
N LYS A 132 4.06 2.80 11.42
CA LYS A 132 5.21 2.16 12.07
C LYS A 132 6.48 2.30 11.25
N ARG A 133 6.37 2.17 9.93
CA ARG A 133 7.47 2.50 9.01
C ARG A 133 7.93 3.94 9.19
N CYS A 134 7.01 4.91 9.16
CA CYS A 134 7.36 6.34 9.25
C CYS A 134 8.00 6.69 10.60
N GLN A 135 7.50 6.10 11.69
CA GLN A 135 8.08 6.24 13.02
C GLN A 135 9.54 5.76 13.00
N LYS A 136 9.79 4.55 12.48
CA LYS A 136 11.13 3.96 12.45
C LYS A 136 12.11 4.77 11.59
N LEU A 137 11.66 5.29 10.46
CA LEU A 137 12.49 6.15 9.60
C LEU A 137 12.92 7.43 10.34
N MET A 138 12.01 8.06 11.08
CA MET A 138 12.29 9.26 11.87
C MET A 138 13.30 8.97 13.00
N GLU A 139 13.12 7.84 13.70
CA GLU A 139 14.07 7.38 14.72
C GLU A 139 15.48 7.16 14.14
N ASN A 140 15.58 6.52 12.97
CA ASN A 140 16.89 6.30 12.33
C ASN A 140 17.58 7.61 11.93
N GLN A 141 16.84 8.64 11.52
CA GLN A 141 17.41 9.95 11.19
C GLN A 141 17.89 10.72 12.42
N LEU A 142 17.21 10.58 13.57
CA LEU A 142 17.63 11.18 14.84
C LEU A 142 18.91 10.55 15.39
N MET A 143 19.15 9.28 15.07
CA MET A 143 20.32 8.52 15.55
C MET A 143 21.54 8.66 14.64
N ASP A 144 21.46 9.44 13.56
CA ASP A 144 22.60 9.79 12.71
C ASP A 144 23.30 11.03 13.30
N PRO A 145 24.46 10.88 13.97
CA PRO A 145 25.15 12.00 14.64
C PRO A 145 25.70 13.05 13.67
N MET A 146 25.59 12.85 12.35
CA MET A 146 26.00 13.80 11.32
C MET A 146 24.84 14.69 10.82
N ASN A 147 23.62 14.54 11.36
CA ASN A 147 22.42 15.29 10.95
C ASN A 147 21.93 16.35 11.97
N THR A 148 22.72 16.65 13.01
CA THR A 148 22.54 17.80 13.94
C THR A 148 23.60 18.85 13.71
#